data_AF-A0A0Q8DQC5-F1
#
_entry.id   AF-A0A0Q8DQC5-F1
#
_cell.length_a   1.000
_cell.length_b   1.000
_cell.length_c   1.000
_cell.angle_alpha   90.00
_cell.angle_beta   90.00
_cell.angle_gamma   90.00
#
_symmetry.space_group_name_H-M   'P 1'
#
loop_
_entity.id
_entity.type
_entity.pdbx_description
1 polymer ?
#
loop_
_entity_poly.entity_id
_entity_poly.type
_entity_poly.pdbx_seq_one_letter_code
_entity_poly.pdbx_strand_id
1 'polypeptide(L)'
;MTRYSATMRMRPPGFVERLWYWRLGIRAPLSVGTTRDLSSEKWVRLLPQRWIRLHRDYARKHHLFWLPCLLCTAHYGGHQSGGSIPDPEYGPGSGRSVGICPRCTRAGRHVEPSEDDLHD
;
A
#
# COMPACT_ATOMS: atom_id res chain seq x y z
N MET A 1 -7.44 23.43 -16.10
CA MET A 1 -7.30 22.28 -15.17
C MET A 1 -7.75 21.02 -15.90
N THR A 2 -6.85 20.06 -16.11
CA THR A 2 -7.19 18.77 -16.73
C THR A 2 -7.76 17.85 -15.66
N ARG A 3 -9.03 17.44 -15.79
CA ARG A 3 -9.67 16.50 -14.86
C ARG A 3 -9.38 15.08 -15.36
N TYR A 4 -8.57 14.33 -14.62
CA TYR A 4 -8.30 12.93 -14.90
C TYR A 4 -9.30 12.07 -14.15
N SER A 5 -10.16 11.33 -14.87
CA SER A 5 -11.05 10.32 -14.29
C SER A 5 -10.37 8.95 -14.36
N ALA A 6 -10.08 8.35 -13.21
CA ALA A 6 -9.58 6.99 -13.12
C ALA A 6 -10.70 6.05 -12.64
N THR A 7 -11.09 5.09 -13.46
CA THR A 7 -12.05 4.05 -13.06
C THR A 7 -11.29 2.87 -12.48
N MET A 8 -11.37 2.66 -11.17
CA MET A 8 -10.80 1.47 -10.51
C MET A 8 -11.87 0.37 -10.41
N ARG A 9 -11.57 -0.82 -10.94
CA ARG A 9 -12.39 -2.01 -10.68
C ARG A 9 -12.03 -2.55 -9.30
N MET A 10 -13.04 -2.82 -8.48
CA MET A 10 -12.89 -3.40 -7.14
C MET A 10 -13.24 -4.90 -7.17
N ARG A 11 -12.56 -5.70 -6.35
CA ARG A 11 -12.87 -7.13 -6.14
C ARG A 11 -12.50 -7.57 -4.72
N PRO A 12 -13.05 -8.67 -4.19
CA PRO A 12 -12.60 -9.22 -2.92
C PRO A 12 -11.11 -9.63 -2.96
N PRO A 13 -10.39 -9.53 -1.83
CA PRO A 13 -9.01 -9.98 -1.74
C PRO A 13 -8.93 -11.51 -1.84
N GLY A 14 -8.02 -11.98 -2.71
CA GLY A 14 -7.69 -13.39 -2.84
C GLY A 14 -6.79 -13.88 -1.71
N PHE A 15 -6.46 -15.17 -1.72
CA PHE A 15 -5.68 -15.81 -0.66
C PHE A 15 -4.32 -15.14 -0.38
N VAL A 16 -3.53 -14.87 -1.43
CA VAL A 16 -2.21 -14.23 -1.31
C VAL A 16 -2.30 -12.83 -0.68
N GLU A 17 -3.33 -12.06 -1.02
CA GLU A 17 -3.56 -10.72 -0.47
C GLU A 17 -3.95 -10.81 1.00
N ARG A 18 -4.87 -11.72 1.36
CA ARG A 18 -5.25 -11.97 2.74
C ARG A 18 -4.06 -12.39 3.60
N LEU A 19 -3.23 -13.31 3.10
CA LEU A 19 -2.01 -13.74 3.79
C LEU A 19 -1.02 -12.59 4.00
N TRP A 20 -0.91 -11.71 3.01
CA TRP A 20 -0.05 -10.53 3.12
C TRP A 20 -0.56 -9.54 4.17
N TYR A 21 -1.86 -9.21 4.17
CA TYR A 21 -2.47 -8.36 5.21
C TYR A 21 -2.31 -8.98 6.61
N TRP A 22 -2.56 -10.29 6.74
CA TRP A 22 -2.33 -11.03 7.98
C TRP A 22 -0.88 -10.91 8.47
N ARG A 23 0.11 -11.05 7.58
CA ARG A 23 1.54 -10.89 7.93
C ARG A 23 1.93 -9.47 8.35
N LEU A 24 1.14 -8.48 7.94
CA LEU A 24 1.29 -7.09 8.36
C LEU A 24 0.59 -6.80 9.69
N GLY A 25 -0.21 -7.73 10.21
CA GLY A 25 -0.97 -7.54 11.44
C GLY A 25 -2.17 -6.60 11.28
N ILE A 26 -2.69 -6.44 10.06
CA ILE A 26 -3.83 -5.55 9.76
C ILE A 26 -4.99 -6.34 9.14
N ARG A 27 -6.21 -5.84 9.32
CA ARG A 27 -7.40 -6.48 8.73
C ARG A 27 -7.38 -6.28 7.22
N ALA A 28 -7.60 -7.36 6.47
CA ALA A 28 -7.72 -7.25 5.02
C ALA A 28 -8.98 -6.44 4.67
N PRO A 29 -8.90 -5.46 3.74
CA PRO A 29 -10.05 -4.67 3.32
C PRO A 29 -11.07 -5.56 2.60
N LEU A 30 -12.35 -5.16 2.65
CA LEU A 30 -13.44 -5.89 1.99
C LEU A 30 -13.24 -6.00 0.48
N SER A 31 -12.61 -5.00 -0.11
CA SER A 31 -12.27 -4.98 -1.52
C SER A 31 -10.90 -4.36 -1.75
N VAL A 32 -10.25 -4.82 -2.82
CA VAL A 32 -8.96 -4.31 -3.29
C VAL A 32 -9.11 -3.87 -4.74
N GLY A 33 -8.41 -2.79 -5.08
CA GLY A 33 -8.30 -2.34 -6.45
C GLY A 33 -7.68 -3.41 -7.35
N THR A 34 -8.26 -3.60 -8.53
CA THR A 34 -7.67 -4.40 -9.60
C THR A 34 -6.79 -3.50 -10.45
N THR A 35 -5.49 -3.55 -10.22
CA THR A 35 -4.51 -3.10 -11.22
C THR A 35 -4.33 -4.24 -12.21
N ARG A 36 -4.79 -4.03 -13.45
CA ARG A 36 -4.91 -5.08 -14.48
C ARG A 36 -3.58 -5.78 -14.79
N ASP A 37 -2.45 -5.10 -14.56
CA ASP A 37 -1.09 -5.59 -14.86
C ASP A 37 -0.31 -6.18 -13.67
N LEU A 38 -0.74 -5.97 -12.41
CA LEU A 38 0.02 -6.42 -11.23
C LEU A 38 -0.53 -7.73 -10.62
N SER A 39 -1.48 -8.37 -11.30
CA SER A 39 -2.23 -9.50 -10.73
C SER A 39 -1.46 -10.82 -10.69
N SER A 40 -0.52 -11.03 -11.62
CA SER A 40 0.25 -12.29 -11.77
C SER A 40 1.36 -12.44 -10.73
N GLU A 41 1.90 -11.34 -10.21
CA GLU A 41 3.09 -11.34 -9.35
C GLU A 41 2.80 -10.86 -7.91
N LYS A 42 1.55 -11.00 -7.43
CA LYS A 42 1.16 -10.63 -6.06
C LYS A 42 1.99 -11.28 -4.96
N TRP A 43 2.55 -12.46 -5.23
CA TRP A 43 3.43 -13.19 -4.33
C TRP A 43 4.69 -12.40 -3.96
N VAL A 44 5.11 -11.44 -4.80
CA VAL A 44 6.26 -10.57 -4.51
C VAL A 44 6.05 -9.79 -3.21
N ARG A 45 4.80 -9.48 -2.83
CA ARG A 45 4.47 -8.86 -1.53
C ARG A 45 4.82 -9.73 -0.33
N LEU A 46 4.88 -11.05 -0.52
CA LEU A 46 5.24 -12.02 0.51
C LEU A 46 6.76 -12.20 0.62
N LEU A 47 7.56 -11.58 -0.24
CA LEU A 47 9.01 -11.67 -0.09
C LEU A 47 9.49 -10.92 1.17
N PRO A 48 10.46 -11.47 1.92
CA PRO A 48 11.07 -10.76 3.03
C PRO A 48 11.85 -9.52 2.58
N GLN A 49 11.90 -8.48 3.41
CA GLN A 49 12.64 -7.24 3.10
C GLN A 49 14.15 -7.44 2.89
N ARG A 50 14.75 -8.52 3.42
CA ARG A 50 16.14 -8.90 3.09
C ARG A 50 16.38 -9.12 1.60
N TRP A 51 15.33 -9.37 0.81
CA TRP A 51 15.38 -9.50 -0.64
C TRP A 51 15.05 -8.17 -1.35
N ILE A 52 15.59 -7.08 -0.81
CA ILE A 52 15.31 -5.70 -1.25
C ILE A 52 15.58 -5.49 -2.75
N ARG A 53 16.58 -6.17 -3.32
CA ARG A 53 16.90 -6.09 -4.75
C ARG A 53 15.75 -6.56 -5.62
N LEU A 54 15.12 -7.68 -5.26
CA LEU A 54 13.94 -8.21 -5.99
C LEU A 54 12.77 -7.24 -5.92
N HIS A 55 12.52 -6.63 -4.76
CA HIS A 55 11.47 -5.63 -4.62
C HIS A 55 11.76 -4.36 -5.45
N ARG A 56 13.03 -3.91 -5.48
CA ARG A 56 13.45 -2.76 -6.30
C ARG A 56 13.30 -3.06 -7.79
N ASP A 57 13.78 -4.22 -8.24
CA ASP A 57 13.67 -4.63 -9.64
C ASP A 57 12.22 -4.79 -10.07
N TYR A 58 11.37 -5.34 -9.20
CA TYR A 58 9.93 -5.40 -9.40
C TYR A 58 9.31 -4.01 -9.55
N ALA A 59 9.63 -3.09 -8.63
CA ALA A 59 9.10 -1.73 -8.68
C ALA A 59 9.51 -1.03 -9.98
N ARG A 60 10.77 -1.17 -10.39
CA ARG A 60 11.28 -0.65 -11.67
C ARG A 60 10.54 -1.26 -12.87
N LYS A 61 10.41 -2.58 -12.92
CA LYS A 61 9.76 -3.32 -14.03
C LYS A 61 8.30 -2.88 -14.22
N HIS A 62 7.61 -2.58 -13.12
CA HIS A 62 6.19 -2.26 -13.12
C HIS A 62 5.89 -0.76 -12.93
N HIS A 63 6.90 0.11 -13.11
CA HIS A 63 6.77 1.57 -12.96
C HIS A 63 6.16 2.02 -11.63
N LEU A 64 6.40 1.26 -10.57
CA LEU A 64 6.02 1.62 -9.21
C LEU A 64 7.11 2.48 -8.59
N PHE A 65 6.72 3.39 -7.71
CA PHE A 65 7.69 4.16 -6.95
C PHE A 65 8.61 3.24 -6.14
N TRP A 66 9.83 3.72 -5.88
CA TRP A 66 10.80 3.12 -4.96
C TRP A 66 11.42 4.23 -4.12
N LEU A 67 10.84 4.49 -2.95
CA LEU A 67 11.13 5.67 -2.15
C LEU A 67 11.45 5.30 -0.69
N PRO A 68 12.21 6.14 0.04
CA PRO A 68 12.41 5.94 1.47
C PRO A 68 11.10 6.16 2.22
N CYS A 69 10.82 5.31 3.21
CA CYS A 69 9.69 5.51 4.10
C CYS A 69 9.90 6.76 4.98
N LEU A 70 8.89 7.63 5.04
CA LEU A 70 8.93 8.86 5.84
C LEU A 70 9.22 8.61 7.33
N LEU A 71 8.87 7.44 7.86
CA LEU A 71 8.97 7.14 9.30
C LEU A 71 10.28 6.45 9.73
N CYS A 72 10.99 5.80 8.82
CA CYS A 72 12.17 5.01 9.17
C CYS A 72 13.26 4.96 8.10
N THR A 73 13.11 5.73 7.02
CA THR A 73 14.01 5.88 5.87
C THR A 73 14.34 4.59 5.09
N ALA A 74 13.86 3.42 5.55
CA ALA A 74 13.94 2.18 4.80
C ALA A 74 13.17 2.30 3.48
N HIS A 75 13.82 1.92 2.39
CA HIS A 75 13.20 1.97 1.06
C HIS A 75 12.17 0.87 0.89
N TYR A 76 11.09 1.19 0.19
CA TYR A 76 10.04 0.25 -0.20
C TYR A 76 9.41 0.70 -1.52
N GLY A 77 8.78 -0.24 -2.20
CA GLY A 77 8.04 -0.01 -3.42
C GLY A 77 6.55 0.16 -3.19
N GLY A 78 5.86 0.79 -4.13
CA GLY A 78 4.40 0.98 -4.07
C GLY A 78 3.61 -0.32 -3.92
N HIS A 79 4.14 -1.45 -4.40
CA HIS A 79 3.52 -2.76 -4.19
C HIS A 79 3.59 -3.26 -2.75
N GLN A 80 4.49 -2.72 -1.92
CA GLN A 80 4.72 -3.17 -0.55
C GLN A 80 3.92 -2.36 0.48
N SER A 81 3.27 -1.26 0.09
CA SER A 81 2.48 -0.44 1.01
C SER A 81 1.23 -1.16 1.48
N GLY A 82 1.09 -1.40 2.79
CA GLY A 82 -0.09 -2.03 3.39
C GLY A 82 -0.90 -1.14 4.32
N GLY A 83 -0.24 -0.21 5.02
CA GLY A 83 -0.90 0.84 5.80
C GLY A 83 -0.50 2.22 5.29
N SER A 84 -1.18 3.26 5.75
CA SER A 84 -0.90 4.65 5.40
C SER A 84 -0.93 5.56 6.63
N ILE A 85 -0.44 6.79 6.45
CA ILE A 85 -0.57 7.91 7.39
C ILE A 85 -1.20 9.10 6.65
N PRO A 86 -1.79 10.07 7.35
CA PRO A 86 -2.21 11.33 6.73
C PRO A 86 -1.04 11.98 5.99
N ASP A 87 -1.33 12.58 4.84
CA ASP A 87 -0.30 13.27 4.06
C ASP A 87 0.28 14.44 4.89
N PRO A 88 1.58 14.44 5.21
CA PRO A 88 2.18 15.47 6.06
C PRO A 88 2.16 16.86 5.42
N GLU A 89 2.03 16.97 4.10
CA GLU A 89 1.91 18.26 3.42
C GLU A 89 0.52 18.89 3.59
N TYR A 90 -0.53 18.07 3.72
CA TYR A 90 -1.92 18.53 3.79
C TYR A 90 -2.54 18.41 5.19
N GLY A 91 -1.93 17.64 6.08
CA GLY A 91 -2.38 17.43 7.45
C GLY A 91 -3.54 16.42 7.58
N PRO A 92 -3.90 16.08 8.82
CA PRO A 92 -5.03 15.21 9.14
C PRO A 92 -6.36 15.84 8.70
N GLY A 93 -7.33 15.01 8.28
CA GLY A 93 -8.66 15.46 7.82
C GLY A 93 -8.71 15.93 6.34
N SER A 94 -7.58 15.97 5.64
CA SER A 94 -7.54 16.35 4.21
C SER A 94 -8.06 15.27 3.24
N GLY A 95 -8.38 14.08 3.75
CA GLY A 95 -8.68 12.88 2.96
C GLY A 95 -7.48 12.32 2.18
N ARG A 96 -6.29 12.94 2.29
CA ARG A 96 -5.07 12.49 1.62
C ARG A 96 -4.23 11.64 2.55
N SER A 97 -3.72 10.53 2.02
CA SER A 97 -2.85 9.63 2.78
C SER A 97 -1.66 9.17 1.96
N VAL A 98 -0.56 8.92 2.66
CA VAL A 98 0.68 8.40 2.10
C VAL A 98 0.89 7.00 2.64
N GLY A 99 1.04 6.03 1.73
CA GLY A 99 1.35 4.65 2.09
C GLY A 99 2.71 4.55 2.80
N ILE A 100 2.86 3.63 3.76
CA ILE A 100 4.12 3.43 4.52
C ILE A 100 4.69 2.02 4.34
N CYS A 101 5.97 1.84 4.69
CA CYS A 101 6.64 0.55 4.48
C CYS A 101 6.07 -0.57 5.39
N PRO A 102 6.18 -1.85 4.98
CA PRO A 102 5.74 -3.00 5.76
C PRO A 102 6.24 -3.07 7.20
N ARG A 103 7.45 -2.56 7.45
CA ARG A 103 8.05 -2.56 8.79
C ARG A 103 7.28 -1.62 9.72
N CYS A 104 6.99 -0.41 9.26
CA CYS A 104 6.24 0.57 10.05
C CYS A 104 4.76 0.19 10.16
N THR A 105 4.16 -0.39 9.10
CA THR A 105 2.81 -0.95 9.19
C THR A 105 2.71 -2.01 10.27
N ARG A 106 3.61 -3.02 10.25
CA ARG A 106 3.63 -4.09 11.27
C ARG A 106 3.90 -3.57 12.69
N ALA A 107 4.62 -2.45 12.80
CA ALA A 107 4.85 -1.78 14.08
C ALA A 107 3.66 -0.93 14.55
N GLY A 108 2.49 -1.00 13.90
CA GLY A 108 1.29 -0.26 14.28
C GLY A 108 1.37 1.25 14.03
N ARG A 109 2.27 1.73 13.16
CA ARG A 109 2.45 3.17 12.89
C ARG A 109 1.53 3.73 11.79
N HIS A 110 0.53 2.95 11.38
CA HIS A 110 -0.44 3.36 10.37
C HIS A 110 -1.72 3.85 11.06
N VAL A 111 -2.51 4.63 10.33
CA VAL A 111 -3.85 5.03 10.76
C VAL A 111 -4.86 4.14 10.05
N GLU A 112 -5.78 3.54 10.81
CA GLU A 112 -6.96 2.92 10.21
C GLU A 112 -7.95 4.05 9.91
N PRO A 113 -8.58 4.11 8.72
CA PRO A 113 -9.64 5.07 8.47
C PRO A 113 -10.75 4.86 9.50
N SER A 114 -11.15 5.92 10.20
CA SER A 114 -12.28 5.86 11.13
C SER A 114 -13.56 5.58 10.35
N GLU A 115 -14.51 4.87 10.95
CA GLU A 115 -15.83 4.63 10.31
C GLU A 115 -16.54 5.95 9.97
N ASP A 116 -16.22 7.02 10.68
CA ASP A 116 -16.73 8.39 10.46
C ASP A 116 -16.21 9.04 9.16
N ASP A 117 -15.05 8.63 8.64
CA ASP A 117 -14.46 9.20 7.40
C ASP A 117 -15.08 8.63 6.11
N LEU A 118 -16.03 7.68 6.21
CA LEU A 118 -16.66 7.01 5.08
C LEU A 118 -18.02 7.61 4.68
N HIS A 119 -18.47 8.66 5.36
CA HIS A 119 -19.82 9.22 5.21
C HIS A 119 -19.90 10.68 4.71
N ASP A 120 -18.79 11.31 4.33
CA ASP A 120 -18.77 12.63 3.68
C ASP A 120 -18.51 12.57 2.16
#